data_AF-A0A8X6X4G7-F1
#
_entry.id   AF-A0A8X6X4G7-F1
#
_cell.length_a   1.000
_cell.length_b   1.000
_cell.length_c   1.000
_cell.angle_alpha   90.00
_cell.angle_beta   90.00
_cell.angle_gamma   90.00
#
_symmetry.space_group_name_H-M   'P 1'
#
loop_
_entity.id
_entity.type
_entity.pdbx_description
1 polymer ?
#
loop_
_entity_poly.entity_id
_entity_poly.type
_entity_poly.pdbx_seq_one_letter_code
_entity_poly.pdbx_strand_id
1 'polypeptide(L)'
;MVTLAHTIRRPSRKTFLLATTHKVSYYGNQRPINDEQKNNCFASVGKMEDEKDVPEHESENIDDQKPLDEDENLKIEDEVQSQEADLNKENIITSILKSFKEREDLISKNDFFQHRLSVFVKGCEEKDYFQKLELPVGANEETFKAALEKINNKFTEIEENQRESTEQLASLEAKNIEKEKEWNELNSSFVELKGRIALSSVNSDNGQRFTKEEVREFLRKEEEVRKILEEVQLQSIKKRYYLKELIEEKMNLVEGPLDFGEYETMCTGTENNAEVIKQLKEEIRGYAKKAANVVNILSHLRQKLHSAQTDKCAAKEKEISLEDELKEMRNHLFEEKMKYAHMNEKNEELQHRSILLQHPRLIEDHNNLLVENEQIKNDLEVLKNTYKSLMKITSK
;
A
#
# COMPACT_ATOMS: atom_id res chain seq x y z
N MET A 1 -28.37 53.19 -10.68
CA MET A 1 -27.12 52.58 -11.21
C MET A 1 -26.84 51.28 -10.48
N VAL A 2 -25.82 50.53 -10.89
CA VAL A 2 -25.44 49.19 -10.39
C VAL A 2 -26.44 48.09 -10.79
N THR A 3 -26.35 47.65 -12.04
CA THR A 3 -26.79 46.33 -12.47
C THR A 3 -25.65 45.33 -12.29
N LEU A 4 -25.88 44.21 -11.60
CA LEU A 4 -24.93 43.11 -11.51
C LEU A 4 -25.67 41.77 -11.71
N ALA A 5 -25.73 41.33 -12.96
CA ALA A 5 -26.12 39.97 -13.29
C ALA A 5 -24.93 39.02 -13.07
N HIS A 6 -25.16 37.86 -12.46
CA HIS A 6 -24.16 36.79 -12.37
C HIS A 6 -24.76 35.48 -12.88
N THR A 7 -24.21 34.98 -13.99
CA THR A 7 -24.70 33.81 -14.73
C THR A 7 -24.10 32.52 -14.18
N ILE A 8 -24.87 31.78 -13.38
CA ILE A 8 -24.43 30.48 -12.84
C ILE A 8 -24.42 29.42 -13.96
N ARG A 9 -23.23 29.14 -14.49
CA ARG A 9 -22.99 28.19 -15.58
C ARG A 9 -22.99 26.75 -15.06
N ARG A 10 -24.08 26.00 -15.32
CA ARG A 10 -24.16 24.56 -14.98
C ARG A 10 -23.24 23.72 -15.89
N PRO A 11 -22.37 22.85 -15.36
CA PRO A 11 -21.81 21.73 -16.13
C PRO A 11 -22.86 20.62 -16.29
N SER A 12 -22.88 19.95 -17.44
CA SER A 12 -23.85 18.88 -17.75
C SER A 12 -23.32 17.50 -17.34
N ARG A 13 -24.19 16.67 -16.74
CA ARG A 13 -23.93 15.24 -16.56
C ARG A 13 -24.03 14.51 -17.90
N LYS A 14 -23.01 13.74 -18.29
CA LYS A 14 -23.18 12.56 -19.17
C LYS A 14 -22.30 11.39 -18.70
N THR A 15 -22.99 10.29 -18.38
CA THR A 15 -22.55 8.89 -18.55
C THR A 15 -21.09 8.52 -18.21
N PHE A 16 -20.88 8.00 -17.00
CA PHE A 16 -19.98 6.85 -16.80
C PHE A 16 -20.80 5.57 -16.91
N LEU A 17 -20.33 4.58 -17.68
CA LEU A 17 -20.88 3.23 -17.71
C LEU A 17 -19.95 2.30 -16.92
N LEU A 18 -20.46 1.72 -15.84
CA LEU A 18 -19.77 0.66 -15.09
C LEU A 18 -20.20 -0.70 -15.64
N ALA A 19 -19.33 -1.33 -16.44
CA ALA A 19 -19.49 -2.73 -16.84
C ALA A 19 -18.81 -3.62 -15.79
N THR A 20 -19.59 -4.23 -14.89
CA THR A 20 -19.11 -5.21 -13.93
C THR A 20 -19.29 -6.63 -14.50
N THR A 21 -18.20 -7.40 -14.56
CA THR A 21 -18.27 -8.85 -14.77
C THR A 21 -17.29 -9.55 -13.84
N HIS A 22 -17.80 -10.29 -12.86
CA HIS A 22 -16.99 -11.27 -12.14
C HIS A 22 -16.75 -12.48 -13.04
N LYS A 23 -15.52 -13.00 -13.04
CA LYS A 23 -15.28 -14.43 -13.18
C LYS A 23 -14.31 -14.89 -12.10
N VAL A 24 -14.76 -15.88 -11.33
CA VAL A 24 -13.95 -16.65 -10.40
C VAL A 24 -13.62 -17.98 -11.08
N SER A 25 -12.36 -18.40 -11.03
CA SER A 25 -11.96 -19.78 -11.33
C SER A 25 -10.81 -20.19 -10.42
N TYR A 26 -11.05 -21.21 -9.60
CA TYR A 26 -10.03 -21.91 -8.82
C TYR A 26 -9.33 -22.96 -9.70
N TYR A 27 -8.29 -23.59 -9.12
CA TYR A 27 -7.38 -24.58 -9.74
C TYR A 27 -6.43 -23.98 -10.81
N GLY A 28 -5.19 -24.45 -10.93
CA GLY A 28 -4.46 -25.38 -10.07
C GLY A 28 -3.35 -26.13 -10.83
N ASN A 29 -2.13 -26.15 -10.26
CA ASN A 29 -0.97 -27.00 -10.58
C ASN A 29 -0.74 -27.44 -12.05
N GLN A 30 0.34 -26.96 -12.67
CA GLN A 30 1.54 -27.78 -13.00
C GLN A 30 2.64 -26.96 -13.69
N ARG A 31 3.91 -27.33 -13.47
CA ARG A 31 5.03 -26.99 -14.36
C ARG A 31 5.02 -27.96 -15.55
N PRO A 32 5.62 -27.55 -16.68
CA PRO A 32 6.67 -28.42 -17.22
C PRO A 32 8.01 -27.71 -17.30
N ILE A 33 9.08 -28.48 -17.13
CA ILE A 33 10.44 -28.17 -17.59
C ILE A 33 10.47 -28.53 -19.08
N ASN A 34 11.16 -27.76 -19.90
CA ASN A 34 11.65 -28.19 -21.21
C ASN A 34 13.01 -27.53 -21.44
N ASP A 35 14.07 -28.32 -21.33
CA ASP A 35 15.37 -28.02 -21.93
C ASP A 35 15.34 -28.31 -23.45
N GLU A 36 16.50 -28.16 -24.09
CA GLU A 36 16.75 -28.41 -25.52
C GLU A 36 16.05 -27.48 -26.53
N GLN A 37 16.77 -26.41 -26.90
CA GLN A 37 17.24 -26.33 -28.29
C GLN A 37 18.62 -25.69 -28.39
N LYS A 38 19.40 -26.13 -29.38
CA LYS A 38 20.85 -25.89 -29.51
C LYS A 38 21.16 -24.91 -30.66
N ASN A 39 22.27 -24.18 -30.51
CA ASN A 39 23.11 -23.57 -31.56
C ASN A 39 22.46 -22.61 -32.59
N ASN A 40 22.94 -21.36 -32.66
CA ASN A 40 23.85 -20.95 -33.76
C ASN A 40 24.46 -19.54 -33.59
N CYS A 41 25.55 -19.28 -34.33
CA CYS A 41 26.24 -17.97 -34.55
C CYS A 41 26.78 -17.26 -33.28
N PHE A 42 28.06 -16.95 -33.09
CA PHE A 42 29.25 -16.86 -33.96
C PHE A 42 29.29 -15.68 -34.95
N ALA A 43 30.44 -14.97 -34.96
CA ALA A 43 30.97 -14.00 -35.95
C ALA A 43 30.62 -12.47 -35.89
N SER A 44 31.36 -11.72 -35.07
CA SER A 44 31.92 -10.36 -35.35
C SER A 44 32.88 -9.98 -34.20
N VAL A 45 34.19 -9.70 -34.30
CA VAL A 45 35.07 -9.01 -35.27
C VAL A 45 35.05 -7.48 -35.16
N GLY A 46 36.20 -6.91 -34.72
CA GLY A 46 36.44 -5.49 -34.37
C GLY A 46 37.13 -5.41 -32.99
N LYS A 47 38.46 -5.33 -32.81
CA LYS A 47 39.63 -4.85 -33.61
C LYS A 47 39.90 -3.33 -33.47
N MET A 48 41.18 -2.98 -33.36
CA MET A 48 41.82 -1.64 -33.12
C MET A 48 41.98 -1.35 -31.60
N GLU A 49 43.23 -1.37 -31.07
CA GLU A 49 44.27 -0.29 -31.06
C GLU A 49 44.04 0.66 -29.86
N ASP A 50 45.04 1.20 -29.16
CA ASP A 50 46.50 0.93 -29.03
C ASP A 50 46.98 1.71 -27.79
N GLU A 51 47.99 1.23 -27.03
CA GLU A 51 49.03 2.05 -26.35
C GLU A 51 50.05 1.19 -25.57
N LYS A 52 51.18 1.80 -25.18
CA LYS A 52 52.37 1.15 -24.58
C LYS A 52 52.86 1.97 -23.38
N ASP A 53 53.62 1.36 -22.46
CA ASP A 53 54.82 1.97 -21.85
C ASP A 53 55.65 0.93 -21.03
N VAL A 54 56.96 1.21 -20.83
CA VAL A 54 57.99 0.29 -20.27
C VAL A 54 59.11 1.11 -19.56
N PRO A 55 59.48 0.82 -18.29
CA PRO A 55 60.68 0.01 -17.92
C PRO A 55 60.32 -1.35 -17.26
N GLU A 56 61.16 -2.37 -17.02
CA GLU A 56 62.64 -2.60 -17.02
C GLU A 56 63.41 -2.43 -15.68
N HIS A 57 63.63 -3.55 -14.95
CA HIS A 57 64.80 -3.91 -14.12
C HIS A 57 64.79 -5.46 -13.93
N GLU A 58 65.78 -6.30 -14.24
CA GLU A 58 67.27 -6.33 -14.05
C GLU A 58 67.71 -7.28 -12.91
N SER A 59 68.97 -7.76 -12.99
CA SER A 59 69.64 -8.83 -12.21
C SER A 59 69.33 -10.28 -12.65
N GLU A 60 70.29 -11.21 -12.76
CA GLU A 60 71.77 -11.08 -12.72
C GLU A 60 72.48 -12.22 -13.51
N ASN A 61 73.78 -12.10 -13.76
CA ASN A 61 74.58 -13.04 -14.59
C ASN A 61 75.09 -14.27 -13.81
N ILE A 62 75.56 -15.31 -14.53
CA ILE A 62 76.91 -15.91 -14.32
C ILE A 62 77.38 -16.74 -15.54
N ASP A 63 78.71 -16.77 -15.71
CA ASP A 63 79.52 -17.14 -16.88
C ASP A 63 79.49 -18.58 -17.44
N ASP A 64 79.53 -18.65 -18.78
CA ASP A 64 80.59 -19.23 -19.64
C ASP A 64 81.11 -20.69 -19.42
N GLN A 65 80.95 -21.54 -20.46
CA GLN A 65 82.10 -22.10 -21.22
C GLN A 65 81.70 -22.84 -22.52
N LYS A 66 82.71 -23.16 -23.34
CA LYS A 66 82.70 -23.73 -24.72
C LYS A 66 83.90 -24.71 -24.87
N PRO A 67 84.04 -25.52 -25.95
CA PRO A 67 83.06 -26.09 -26.90
C PRO A 67 83.37 -27.60 -27.27
N LEU A 68 82.74 -28.10 -28.35
CA LEU A 68 83.12 -29.24 -29.24
C LEU A 68 82.67 -30.69 -28.90
N ASP A 69 81.74 -31.17 -29.75
CA ASP A 69 81.81 -32.33 -30.67
C ASP A 69 81.88 -33.81 -30.20
N GLU A 70 81.49 -34.69 -31.16
CA GLU A 70 81.60 -36.17 -31.24
C GLU A 70 80.64 -37.07 -30.40
N ASP A 71 79.47 -37.34 -31.00
CA ASP A 71 78.82 -38.65 -31.28
C ASP A 71 78.77 -39.84 -30.27
N GLU A 72 77.90 -40.82 -30.63
CA GLU A 72 77.73 -42.15 -30.01
C GLU A 72 77.18 -42.26 -28.55
N ASN A 73 75.94 -41.78 -28.30
CA ASN A 73 75.09 -42.43 -27.29
C ASN A 73 73.55 -42.41 -27.55
N LEU A 74 73.15 -42.32 -28.82
CA LEU A 74 71.74 -42.40 -29.25
C LEU A 74 71.14 -43.81 -29.03
N LYS A 75 70.55 -44.06 -27.83
CA LYS A 75 69.47 -45.06 -27.62
C LYS A 75 68.80 -45.18 -26.24
N ILE A 76 69.23 -44.44 -25.20
CA ILE A 76 68.72 -44.67 -23.82
C ILE A 76 67.80 -43.53 -23.31
N GLU A 77 67.88 -42.33 -23.88
CA GLU A 77 67.17 -41.15 -23.33
C GLU A 77 65.71 -41.00 -23.78
N ASP A 78 65.32 -41.57 -24.93
CA ASP A 78 63.97 -41.43 -25.51
C ASP A 78 62.85 -41.96 -24.59
N GLU A 79 63.10 -43.04 -23.82
CA GLU A 79 62.09 -43.59 -22.89
C GLU A 79 61.93 -42.75 -21.61
N VAL A 80 62.95 -41.98 -21.21
CA VAL A 80 62.89 -41.12 -20.02
C VAL A 80 62.23 -39.78 -20.34
N GLN A 81 62.60 -39.15 -21.46
CA GLN A 81 62.02 -37.87 -21.88
C GLN A 81 60.51 -38.00 -22.18
N SER A 82 60.04 -39.16 -22.66
CA SER A 82 58.59 -39.40 -22.81
C SER A 82 57.86 -39.36 -21.47
N GLN A 83 58.42 -39.98 -20.42
CA GLN A 83 57.78 -40.06 -19.11
C GLN A 83 57.76 -38.70 -18.39
N GLU A 84 58.82 -37.91 -18.47
CA GLU A 84 58.82 -36.54 -17.92
C GLU A 84 57.88 -35.60 -18.70
N ALA A 85 57.77 -35.77 -20.02
CA ALA A 85 56.79 -35.04 -20.82
C ALA A 85 55.35 -35.45 -20.48
N ASP A 86 55.07 -36.71 -20.22
CA ASP A 86 53.74 -37.20 -19.83
C ASP A 86 53.37 -36.81 -18.39
N LEU A 87 54.31 -36.86 -17.43
CA LEU A 87 54.12 -36.31 -16.08
C LEU A 87 53.84 -34.80 -16.11
N ASN A 88 54.51 -34.04 -16.98
CA ASN A 88 54.18 -32.62 -17.18
C ASN A 88 52.79 -32.43 -17.80
N LYS A 89 52.36 -33.29 -18.75
CA LYS A 89 50.98 -33.27 -19.27
C LYS A 89 49.96 -33.59 -18.17
N GLU A 90 50.21 -34.57 -17.30
CA GLU A 90 49.32 -34.89 -16.17
C GLU A 90 49.25 -33.76 -15.14
N ASN A 91 50.37 -33.11 -14.82
CA ASN A 91 50.42 -31.92 -13.96
C ASN A 91 49.66 -30.74 -14.59
N ILE A 92 49.77 -30.53 -15.91
CA ILE A 92 49.00 -29.52 -16.64
C ILE A 92 47.51 -29.88 -16.66
N ILE A 93 47.14 -31.13 -16.90
CA ILE A 93 45.74 -31.61 -16.92
C ILE A 93 45.11 -31.48 -15.53
N THR A 94 45.80 -31.86 -14.46
CA THR A 94 45.29 -31.71 -13.09
C THR A 94 45.19 -30.24 -12.66
N SER A 95 46.12 -29.38 -13.07
CA SER A 95 46.04 -27.93 -12.90
C SER A 95 44.82 -27.34 -13.65
N ILE A 96 44.64 -27.70 -14.92
CA ILE A 96 43.48 -27.31 -15.73
C ILE A 96 42.16 -27.78 -15.09
N LEU A 97 42.08 -29.03 -14.63
CA LEU A 97 40.90 -29.56 -13.93
C LEU A 97 40.63 -28.85 -12.59
N LYS A 98 41.68 -28.42 -11.87
CA LYS A 98 41.56 -27.60 -10.67
C LYS A 98 40.98 -26.22 -11.00
N SER A 99 41.51 -25.54 -12.01
CA SER A 99 40.99 -24.24 -12.46
C SER A 99 39.60 -24.32 -13.09
N PHE A 100 39.21 -25.45 -13.70
CA PHE A 100 37.82 -25.69 -14.10
C PHE A 100 36.89 -25.81 -12.88
N LYS A 101 37.26 -26.55 -11.83
CA LYS A 101 36.49 -26.59 -10.58
C LYS A 101 36.41 -25.23 -9.90
N GLU A 102 37.52 -24.49 -9.81
CA GLU A 102 37.53 -23.12 -9.26
C GLU A 102 36.62 -22.19 -10.07
N ARG A 103 36.55 -22.37 -11.39
CA ARG A 103 35.61 -21.65 -12.27
C ARG A 103 34.15 -22.07 -12.07
N GLU A 104 33.85 -23.36 -11.92
CA GLU A 104 32.50 -23.87 -11.63
C GLU A 104 32.02 -23.41 -10.23
N ASP A 105 32.90 -23.40 -9.24
CA ASP A 105 32.66 -22.83 -7.91
C ASP A 105 32.37 -21.33 -7.99
N LEU A 106 33.14 -20.58 -8.78
CA LEU A 106 32.93 -19.14 -8.96
C LEU A 106 31.66 -18.83 -9.74
N ILE A 107 31.30 -19.63 -10.75
CA ILE A 107 30.01 -19.53 -11.45
C ILE A 107 28.87 -19.85 -10.46
N SER A 108 28.95 -20.94 -9.71
CA SER A 108 27.93 -21.32 -8.72
C SER A 108 27.74 -20.25 -7.63
N LYS A 109 28.84 -19.63 -7.17
CA LYS A 109 28.80 -18.48 -6.25
C LYS A 109 28.19 -17.24 -6.92
N ASN A 110 28.54 -16.96 -8.17
CA ASN A 110 27.99 -15.84 -8.94
C ASN A 110 26.48 -16.03 -9.18
N ASP A 111 26.03 -17.21 -9.57
CA ASP A 111 24.61 -17.54 -9.75
C ASP A 111 23.84 -17.47 -8.42
N PHE A 112 24.44 -17.92 -7.31
CA PHE A 112 23.88 -17.73 -5.97
C PHE A 112 23.75 -16.25 -5.60
N PHE A 113 24.77 -15.43 -5.86
CA PHE A 113 24.73 -13.99 -5.61
C PHE A 113 23.77 -13.26 -6.57
N GLN A 114 23.68 -13.65 -7.83
CA GLN A 114 22.70 -13.12 -8.79
C GLN A 114 21.28 -13.52 -8.40
N HIS A 115 21.04 -14.76 -7.96
CA HIS A 115 19.74 -15.16 -7.42
C HIS A 115 19.39 -14.33 -6.19
N ARG A 116 20.32 -14.19 -5.23
CA ARG A 116 20.14 -13.39 -4.00
C ARG A 116 19.89 -11.91 -4.32
N LEU A 117 20.67 -11.31 -5.22
CA LEU A 117 20.44 -9.96 -5.75
C LEU A 117 19.09 -9.85 -6.47
N SER A 118 18.68 -10.85 -7.26
CA SER A 118 17.38 -10.84 -7.92
C SER A 118 16.21 -10.95 -6.94
N VAL A 119 16.40 -11.61 -5.78
CA VAL A 119 15.43 -11.64 -4.68
C VAL A 119 15.38 -10.28 -3.98
N PHE A 120 16.51 -9.59 -3.77
CA PHE A 120 16.50 -8.20 -3.30
C PHE A 120 15.85 -7.24 -4.30
N VAL A 121 16.16 -7.34 -5.59
CA VAL A 121 15.67 -6.44 -6.64
C VAL A 121 14.20 -6.69 -7.02
N LYS A 122 13.70 -7.93 -6.93
CA LYS A 122 12.29 -8.27 -7.20
C LYS A 122 11.42 -8.35 -5.95
N GLY A 123 12.03 -8.54 -4.77
CA GLY A 123 11.33 -8.49 -3.48
C GLY A 123 11.15 -7.06 -2.96
N CYS A 124 12.06 -6.15 -3.31
CA CYS A 124 11.86 -4.72 -3.11
C CYS A 124 11.10 -4.11 -4.29
N GLU A 125 9.77 -4.26 -4.32
CA GLU A 125 8.91 -3.37 -5.11
C GLU A 125 9.03 -1.93 -4.58
N GLU A 126 9.96 -1.17 -5.17
CA GLU A 126 10.08 0.29 -5.17
C GLU A 126 9.48 1.07 -3.98
N LYS A 127 10.30 1.40 -2.97
CA LYS A 127 10.67 2.82 -2.62
C LYS A 127 11.57 2.93 -1.38
N ASP A 128 11.25 2.26 -0.28
CA ASP A 128 11.69 2.68 1.07
C ASP A 128 13.20 2.56 1.37
N TYR A 129 13.95 1.67 0.70
CA TYR A 129 15.38 1.51 0.96
C TYR A 129 16.25 2.52 0.19
N PHE A 130 15.92 2.80 -1.07
CA PHE A 130 16.64 3.80 -1.86
C PHE A 130 16.26 5.23 -1.45
N GLN A 131 15.04 5.48 -0.99
CA GLN A 131 14.64 6.80 -0.46
C GLN A 131 15.37 7.21 0.85
N LYS A 132 16.17 6.32 1.45
CA LYS A 132 17.13 6.62 2.53
C LYS A 132 18.59 6.75 2.06
N LEU A 133 18.89 6.36 0.82
CA LEU A 133 20.23 6.42 0.22
C LEU A 133 20.33 7.42 -0.95
N GLU A 134 19.21 7.98 -1.39
CA GLU A 134 19.15 9.22 -2.17
C GLU A 134 19.74 10.36 -1.31
N LEU A 135 21.07 10.53 -1.42
CA LEU A 135 21.77 11.77 -1.11
C LEU A 135 20.92 12.93 -1.68
N PRO A 136 20.48 13.89 -0.85
CA PRO A 136 19.61 14.95 -1.32
C PRO A 136 20.22 15.64 -2.54
N VAL A 137 19.43 15.85 -3.60
CA VAL A 137 19.90 16.47 -4.86
C VAL A 137 20.25 17.97 -4.69
N GLY A 138 20.12 18.48 -3.45
CA GLY A 138 20.70 19.74 -2.96
C GLY A 138 21.50 19.57 -1.67
N ALA A 139 22.28 18.49 -1.53
CA ALA A 139 23.15 18.27 -0.38
C ALA A 139 24.29 19.31 -0.36
N ASN A 140 24.21 20.28 0.56
CA ASN A 140 25.27 21.29 0.77
C ASN A 140 26.64 20.62 0.92
N GLU A 141 27.70 21.23 0.36
CA GLU A 141 29.08 20.75 0.52
C GLU A 141 29.44 20.48 1.99
N GLU A 142 28.90 21.25 2.91
CA GLU A 142 29.04 21.10 4.37
C GLU A 142 28.60 19.72 4.87
N THR A 143 27.51 19.18 4.32
CA THR A 143 26.99 17.85 4.70
C THR A 143 27.88 16.73 4.19
N PHE A 144 28.47 16.89 2.99
CA PHE A 144 29.44 15.96 2.43
C PHE A 144 30.79 16.04 3.16
N LYS A 145 31.27 17.24 3.47
CA LYS A 145 32.48 17.46 4.29
C LYS A 145 32.32 16.86 5.69
N ALA A 146 31.18 17.06 6.35
CA ALA A 146 30.88 16.43 7.65
C ALA A 146 30.72 14.90 7.58
N ALA A 147 30.38 14.33 6.42
CA ALA A 147 30.37 12.89 6.21
C ALA A 147 31.80 12.34 6.04
N LEU A 148 32.63 13.02 5.23
CA LEU A 148 34.06 12.70 5.08
C LEU A 148 34.83 12.85 6.40
N GLU A 149 34.54 13.88 7.19
CA GLU A 149 35.13 14.09 8.52
C GLU A 149 34.78 12.94 9.47
N LYS A 150 33.52 12.48 9.50
CA LYS A 150 33.12 11.30 10.29
C LYS A 150 33.82 10.02 9.83
N ILE A 151 34.00 9.84 8.51
CA ILE A 151 34.73 8.71 7.94
C ILE A 151 36.21 8.79 8.34
N ASN A 152 36.85 9.95 8.22
CA ASN A 152 38.23 10.18 8.61
C ASN A 152 38.46 9.93 10.11
N ASN A 153 37.57 10.45 10.96
CA ASN A 153 37.63 10.24 12.41
C ASN A 153 37.45 8.75 12.77
N LYS A 154 36.65 8.00 12.00
CA LYS A 154 36.55 6.54 12.15
C LYS A 154 37.78 5.79 11.65
N PHE A 155 38.48 6.27 10.62
CA PHE A 155 39.78 5.72 10.24
C PHE A 155 40.83 5.94 11.33
N THR A 156 40.96 7.16 11.88
CA THR A 156 41.91 7.42 12.97
C THR A 156 41.58 6.62 14.24
N GLU A 157 40.29 6.44 14.56
CA GLU A 157 39.85 5.58 15.66
C GLU A 157 40.21 4.10 15.41
N ILE A 158 40.13 3.61 14.17
CA ILE A 158 40.56 2.25 13.81
C ILE A 158 42.08 2.11 13.91
N GLU A 159 42.85 3.09 13.43
CA GLU A 159 44.32 3.10 13.52
C GLU A 159 44.81 3.13 14.98
N GLU A 160 44.18 3.95 15.84
CA GLU A 160 44.50 4.03 17.27
C GLU A 160 44.17 2.71 17.98
N ASN A 161 42.98 2.13 17.75
CA ASN A 161 42.61 0.81 18.30
C ASN A 161 43.56 -0.31 17.80
N GLN A 162 44.02 -0.27 16.55
CA GLN A 162 45.01 -1.24 16.04
C GLN A 162 46.38 -1.05 16.70
N ARG A 163 46.81 0.19 16.96
CA ARG A 163 48.05 0.47 17.68
C ARG A 163 47.98 0.00 19.14
N GLU A 164 46.89 0.30 19.84
CA GLU A 164 46.69 -0.20 21.21
C GLU A 164 46.63 -1.73 21.25
N SER A 165 45.89 -2.36 20.33
CA SER A 165 45.80 -3.82 20.27
C SER A 165 47.16 -4.48 19.98
N THR A 166 48.00 -3.89 19.12
CA THR A 166 49.35 -4.44 18.82
C THR A 166 50.34 -4.19 19.96
N GLU A 167 50.29 -3.04 20.64
CA GLU A 167 51.05 -2.78 21.87
C GLU A 167 50.65 -3.75 23.01
N GLN A 168 49.35 -4.03 23.17
CA GLN A 168 48.85 -5.00 24.14
C GLN A 168 49.30 -6.44 23.81
N LEU A 169 49.21 -6.88 22.55
CA LEU A 169 49.68 -8.19 22.11
C LEU A 169 51.19 -8.36 22.38
N ALA A 170 52.03 -7.41 21.95
CA ALA A 170 53.46 -7.45 22.21
C ALA A 170 53.79 -7.48 23.72
N SER A 171 53.01 -6.75 24.54
CA SER A 171 53.15 -6.78 26.01
C SER A 171 52.77 -8.14 26.61
N LEU A 172 51.79 -8.84 26.05
CA LEU A 172 51.37 -10.17 26.48
C LEU A 172 52.36 -11.26 26.03
N GLU A 173 52.86 -11.18 24.79
CA GLU A 173 53.90 -12.09 24.27
C GLU A 173 55.19 -12.00 25.10
N ALA A 174 55.66 -10.80 25.41
CA ALA A 174 56.85 -10.60 26.24
C ALA A 174 56.69 -11.24 27.64
N LYS A 175 55.52 -11.05 28.29
CA LYS A 175 55.19 -11.68 29.58
C LYS A 175 55.08 -13.20 29.46
N ASN A 176 54.55 -13.73 28.36
CA ASN A 176 54.43 -15.16 28.14
C ASN A 176 55.81 -15.81 28.00
N ILE A 177 56.71 -15.19 27.22
CA ILE A 177 58.12 -15.62 27.06
C ILE A 177 58.88 -15.55 28.39
N GLU A 178 58.62 -14.55 29.23
CA GLU A 178 59.20 -14.45 30.58
C GLU A 178 58.72 -15.60 31.48
N LYS A 179 57.41 -15.88 31.51
CA LYS A 179 56.84 -16.98 32.31
C LYS A 179 57.22 -18.36 31.80
N GLU A 180 57.39 -18.53 30.50
CA GLU A 180 57.90 -19.77 29.89
C GLU A 180 59.36 -20.03 30.31
N LYS A 181 60.20 -18.99 30.39
CA LYS A 181 61.58 -19.12 30.91
C LYS A 181 61.60 -19.51 32.39
N GLU A 182 60.87 -18.78 33.24
CA GLU A 182 60.73 -19.12 34.68
C GLU A 182 60.27 -20.56 34.88
N TRP A 183 59.27 -21.00 34.10
CA TRP A 183 58.75 -22.37 34.18
C TRP A 183 59.76 -23.41 33.71
N ASN A 184 60.49 -23.16 32.61
CA ASN A 184 61.51 -24.08 32.12
C ASN A 184 62.69 -24.23 33.09
N GLU A 185 63.16 -23.13 33.69
CA GLU A 185 64.20 -23.15 34.72
C GLU A 185 63.75 -23.95 35.96
N LEU A 186 62.53 -23.65 36.46
CA LEU A 186 61.95 -24.35 37.60
C LEU A 186 61.73 -25.84 37.30
N ASN A 187 61.18 -26.19 36.13
CA ASN A 187 60.96 -27.56 35.69
C ASN A 187 62.28 -28.34 35.58
N SER A 188 63.32 -27.74 34.98
CA SER A 188 64.65 -28.35 34.90
C SER A 188 65.20 -28.68 36.30
N SER A 189 65.16 -27.70 37.23
CA SER A 189 65.59 -27.90 38.61
C SER A 189 64.80 -29.00 39.34
N PHE A 190 63.51 -29.15 39.03
CA PHE A 190 62.63 -30.16 39.60
C PHE A 190 62.87 -31.56 39.00
N VAL A 191 63.19 -31.66 37.71
CA VAL A 191 63.62 -32.90 37.05
C VAL A 191 64.97 -33.38 37.60
N GLU A 192 65.93 -32.47 37.82
CA GLU A 192 67.18 -32.80 38.51
C GLU A 192 66.95 -33.31 39.94
N LEU A 193 66.06 -32.65 40.69
CA LEU A 193 65.71 -33.06 42.05
C LEU A 193 65.04 -34.44 42.07
N LYS A 194 64.10 -34.70 41.16
CA LYS A 194 63.50 -36.04 40.96
C LYS A 194 64.55 -37.09 40.65
N GLY A 195 65.46 -36.84 39.71
CA GLY A 195 66.55 -37.76 39.38
C GLY A 195 67.46 -38.05 40.58
N ARG A 196 67.76 -37.03 41.40
CA ARG A 196 68.57 -37.16 42.62
C ARG A 196 67.88 -37.97 43.70
N ILE A 197 66.56 -37.85 43.86
CA ILE A 197 65.75 -38.63 44.80
C ILE A 197 65.58 -40.07 44.30
N ALA A 198 65.33 -40.28 43.01
CA ALA A 198 65.21 -41.61 42.43
C ALA A 198 66.49 -42.44 42.60
N LEU A 199 67.68 -41.82 42.41
CA LEU A 199 68.99 -42.46 42.61
C LEU A 199 69.35 -42.73 44.08
N SER A 200 68.68 -42.09 45.05
CA SER A 200 68.87 -42.39 46.48
C SER A 200 67.84 -43.38 47.02
N SER A 201 66.69 -43.49 46.36
CA SER A 201 65.63 -44.46 46.67
C SER A 201 66.00 -45.91 46.33
N VAL A 202 65.26 -46.85 46.92
CA VAL A 202 65.46 -48.30 46.80
C VAL A 202 64.21 -48.91 46.14
N ASN A 203 64.42 -49.80 45.17
CA ASN A 203 63.36 -50.54 44.51
C ASN A 203 62.72 -51.53 45.49
N SER A 204 61.38 -51.49 45.62
CA SER A 204 60.62 -52.35 46.53
C SER A 204 60.70 -53.83 46.17
N ASP A 205 60.82 -54.17 44.88
CA ASP A 205 60.75 -55.55 44.41
C ASP A 205 62.10 -56.27 44.54
N ASN A 206 63.21 -55.53 44.33
CA ASN A 206 64.57 -56.07 44.29
C ASN A 206 65.45 -55.67 45.49
N GLY A 207 65.03 -54.73 46.33
CA GLY A 207 65.79 -54.25 47.49
C GLY A 207 67.10 -53.48 47.16
N GLN A 208 67.36 -53.21 45.88
CA GLN A 208 68.54 -52.49 45.40
C GLN A 208 68.19 -51.05 44.98
N ARG A 209 69.18 -50.15 44.95
CA ARG A 209 68.98 -48.79 44.43
C ARG A 209 68.80 -48.80 42.92
N PHE A 210 67.96 -47.91 42.40
CA PHE A 210 67.76 -47.77 40.96
C PHE A 210 69.04 -47.33 40.25
N THR A 211 69.28 -47.90 39.07
CA THR A 211 70.39 -47.54 38.19
C THR A 211 70.16 -46.19 37.51
N LYS A 212 71.24 -45.58 37.00
CA LYS A 212 71.17 -44.37 36.17
C LYS A 212 70.44 -44.56 34.84
N GLU A 213 70.08 -45.78 34.47
CA GLU A 213 69.40 -46.10 33.21
C GLU A 213 67.89 -46.22 33.45
N GLU A 214 67.47 -47.00 34.45
CA GLU A 214 66.08 -47.05 34.91
C GLU A 214 65.54 -45.65 35.26
N VAL A 215 66.31 -44.84 36.01
CA VAL A 215 65.90 -43.47 36.36
C VAL A 215 65.73 -42.58 35.13
N ARG A 216 66.56 -42.73 34.09
CA ARG A 216 66.40 -41.98 32.83
C ARG A 216 65.17 -42.45 32.07
N GLU A 217 64.87 -43.74 32.05
CA GLU A 217 63.63 -44.24 31.45
C GLU A 217 62.37 -43.77 32.18
N PHE A 218 62.37 -43.76 33.52
CA PHE A 218 61.22 -43.27 34.29
C PHE A 218 60.97 -41.78 34.04
N LEU A 219 62.02 -40.94 34.03
CA LEU A 219 61.89 -39.52 33.68
C LEU A 219 61.40 -39.32 32.24
N ARG A 220 61.87 -40.12 31.27
CA ARG A 220 61.41 -40.05 29.88
C ARG A 220 59.93 -40.44 29.75
N LYS A 221 59.49 -41.49 30.43
CA LYS A 221 58.09 -41.95 30.47
C LYS A 221 57.17 -40.94 31.17
N GLU A 222 57.64 -40.27 32.23
CA GLU A 222 56.88 -39.17 32.86
C GLU A 222 56.70 -37.99 31.90
N GLU A 223 57.77 -37.61 31.19
CA GLU A 223 57.75 -36.51 30.21
C GLU A 223 56.86 -36.81 29.00
N GLU A 224 56.85 -38.06 28.51
CA GLU A 224 55.92 -38.55 27.47
C GLU A 224 54.45 -38.41 27.94
N VAL A 225 54.13 -38.89 29.14
CA VAL A 225 52.78 -38.79 29.73
C VAL A 225 52.38 -37.34 29.98
N ARG A 226 53.32 -36.48 30.40
CA ARG A 226 53.08 -35.06 30.65
C ARG A 226 52.68 -34.32 29.37
N LYS A 227 53.42 -34.54 28.28
CA LYS A 227 53.11 -33.94 26.96
C LYS A 227 51.74 -34.36 26.43
N ILE A 228 51.36 -35.62 26.62
CA ILE A 228 50.01 -36.11 26.27
C ILE A 228 48.94 -35.40 27.12
N LEU A 229 49.18 -35.21 28.42
CA LEU A 229 48.26 -34.49 29.31
C LEU A 229 48.12 -33.01 28.93
N GLU A 230 49.24 -32.33 28.64
CA GLU A 230 49.28 -30.94 28.16
C GLU A 230 48.53 -30.79 26.83
N GLU A 231 48.72 -31.71 25.88
CA GLU A 231 47.98 -31.69 24.61
C GLU A 231 46.47 -31.89 24.83
N VAL A 232 46.06 -32.85 25.66
CA VAL A 232 44.64 -33.08 25.99
C VAL A 232 44.01 -31.87 26.69
N GLN A 233 44.76 -31.19 27.58
CA GLN A 233 44.32 -29.94 28.21
C GLN A 233 44.19 -28.81 27.18
N LEU A 234 45.17 -28.65 26.27
CA LEU A 234 45.12 -27.66 25.20
C LEU A 234 43.95 -27.91 24.24
N GLN A 235 43.71 -29.17 23.85
CA GLN A 235 42.53 -29.55 23.06
C GLN A 235 41.22 -29.25 23.80
N SER A 236 41.17 -29.47 25.12
CA SER A 236 39.99 -29.14 25.95
C SER A 236 39.77 -27.63 26.09
N ILE A 237 40.83 -26.83 26.16
CA ILE A 237 40.76 -25.36 26.13
C ILE A 237 40.26 -24.90 24.75
N LYS A 238 40.86 -25.36 23.66
CA LYS A 238 40.45 -25.05 22.27
C LYS A 238 38.99 -25.41 22.02
N LYS A 239 38.54 -26.61 22.42
CA LYS A 239 37.13 -27.04 22.30
C LYS A 239 36.17 -26.17 23.12
N ARG A 240 36.58 -25.68 24.31
CA ARG A 240 35.76 -24.76 25.12
C ARG A 240 35.73 -23.34 24.55
N TYR A 241 36.83 -22.86 23.96
CA TYR A 241 36.85 -21.58 23.25
C TYR A 241 35.96 -21.64 22.00
N TYR A 242 36.16 -22.65 21.14
CA TYR A 242 35.32 -22.84 19.95
C TYR A 242 33.84 -23.05 20.29
N LEU A 243 33.52 -23.69 21.42
CA LEU A 243 32.13 -23.79 21.89
C LEU A 243 31.56 -22.44 22.34
N LYS A 244 32.36 -21.56 22.96
CA LYS A 244 31.94 -20.18 23.26
C LYS A 244 31.75 -19.38 21.99
N GLU A 245 32.74 -19.40 21.08
CA GLU A 245 32.72 -18.74 19.79
C GLU A 245 31.50 -19.18 18.95
N LEU A 246 31.17 -20.48 18.92
CA LEU A 246 29.98 -21.02 18.26
C LEU A 246 28.67 -20.71 19.02
N ILE A 247 28.72 -20.42 20.32
CA ILE A 247 27.57 -19.89 21.09
C ILE A 247 27.39 -18.41 20.79
N GLU A 248 28.45 -17.61 20.77
CA GLU A 248 28.45 -16.19 20.45
C GLU A 248 28.05 -15.97 18.98
N GLU A 249 28.59 -16.73 18.03
CA GLU A 249 28.13 -16.78 16.63
C GLU A 249 26.64 -17.15 16.55
N LYS A 250 26.17 -18.11 17.37
CA LYS A 250 24.74 -18.46 17.41
C LYS A 250 23.87 -17.43 18.11
N MET A 251 24.38 -16.66 19.06
CA MET A 251 23.67 -15.51 19.63
C MET A 251 23.58 -14.44 18.54
N ASN A 252 24.67 -14.10 17.87
CA ASN A 252 24.70 -13.15 16.75
C ASN A 252 23.83 -13.59 15.54
N LEU A 253 23.67 -14.89 15.30
CA LEU A 253 22.76 -15.45 14.29
C LEU A 253 21.28 -15.49 14.74
N VAL A 254 21.03 -15.53 16.05
CA VAL A 254 19.69 -15.37 16.66
C VAL A 254 19.33 -13.89 16.80
N GLU A 255 20.32 -13.00 16.90
CA GLU A 255 20.25 -11.55 16.68
C GLU A 255 20.16 -11.18 15.18
N GLY A 256 19.87 -12.17 14.31
CA GLY A 256 19.14 -11.90 13.08
C GLY A 256 17.78 -11.27 13.43
N PRO A 257 17.39 -10.17 12.79
CA PRO A 257 17.32 -8.87 13.48
C PRO A 257 16.00 -8.64 14.25
N LEU A 258 15.72 -9.47 15.26
CA LEU A 258 14.66 -9.23 16.24
C LEU A 258 14.89 -10.01 17.53
N ASP A 259 15.07 -9.32 18.66
CA ASP A 259 15.07 -9.98 19.98
C ASP A 259 13.70 -10.66 20.25
N PHE A 260 13.66 -11.68 21.12
CA PHE A 260 12.40 -12.32 21.50
C PHE A 260 11.42 -11.35 22.17
N GLY A 261 11.89 -10.36 22.93
CA GLY A 261 11.06 -9.28 23.49
C GLY A 261 10.58 -8.29 22.43
N GLU A 262 11.39 -8.00 21.41
CA GLU A 262 10.97 -7.21 20.24
C GLU A 262 9.94 -7.97 19.38
N TYR A 263 10.07 -9.30 19.24
CA TYR A 263 9.11 -10.16 18.57
C TYR A 263 7.78 -10.21 19.33
N GLU A 264 7.80 -10.40 20.66
CA GLU A 264 6.60 -10.32 21.50
C GLU A 264 5.93 -8.94 21.41
N THR A 265 6.73 -7.87 21.38
CA THR A 265 6.25 -6.49 21.18
C THR A 265 5.63 -6.30 19.80
N MET A 266 6.22 -6.85 18.73
CA MET A 266 5.67 -6.82 17.37
C MET A 266 4.39 -7.63 17.25
N CYS A 267 4.30 -8.81 17.86
CA CYS A 267 3.08 -9.61 17.90
C CYS A 267 1.96 -8.86 18.64
N THR A 268 2.24 -8.34 19.83
CA THR A 268 1.30 -7.54 20.62
C THR A 268 0.85 -6.28 19.87
N GLY A 269 1.77 -5.59 19.18
CA GLY A 269 1.46 -4.46 18.31
C GLY A 269 0.58 -4.84 17.12
N THR A 270 0.80 -6.02 16.53
CA THR A 270 0.00 -6.55 15.42
C THR A 270 -1.42 -6.93 15.87
N GLU A 271 -1.57 -7.54 17.04
CA GLU A 271 -2.88 -7.86 17.63
C GLU A 271 -3.66 -6.60 17.99
N ASN A 272 -3.02 -5.62 18.63
CA ASN A 272 -3.62 -4.31 18.91
C ASN A 272 -4.07 -3.59 17.62
N ASN A 273 -3.24 -3.63 16.56
CA ASN A 273 -3.62 -3.08 15.25
C ASN A 273 -4.81 -3.84 14.62
N ALA A 274 -4.89 -5.16 14.79
CA ALA A 274 -6.04 -5.96 14.33
C ALA A 274 -7.33 -5.62 15.10
N GLU A 275 -7.24 -5.39 16.41
CA GLU A 275 -8.34 -4.89 17.26
C GLU A 275 -8.81 -3.50 16.81
N VAL A 276 -7.89 -2.55 16.57
CA VAL A 276 -8.23 -1.20 16.06
C VAL A 276 -8.88 -1.28 14.67
N ILE A 277 -8.38 -2.13 13.77
CA ILE A 277 -9.00 -2.38 12.45
C ILE A 277 -10.41 -2.98 12.59
N LYS A 278 -10.64 -3.84 13.58
CA LYS A 278 -11.95 -4.45 13.90
C LYS A 278 -12.92 -3.40 14.44
N GLN A 279 -12.48 -2.52 15.34
CA GLN A 279 -13.26 -1.37 15.84
C GLN A 279 -13.62 -0.40 14.70
N LEU A 280 -12.65 0.00 13.87
CA LEU A 280 -12.91 0.85 12.70
C LEU A 280 -13.89 0.22 11.71
N LYS A 281 -13.84 -1.10 11.48
CA LYS A 281 -14.82 -1.82 10.66
C LYS A 281 -16.23 -1.83 11.28
N GLU A 282 -16.34 -1.89 12.60
CA GLU A 282 -17.61 -1.74 13.34
C GLU A 282 -18.17 -0.32 13.20
N GLU A 283 -17.32 0.70 13.35
CA GLU A 283 -17.71 2.10 13.17
C GLU A 283 -18.16 2.40 11.74
N ILE A 284 -17.39 1.98 10.72
CA ILE A 284 -17.75 2.13 9.30
C ILE A 284 -19.09 1.46 9.01
N ARG A 285 -19.34 0.26 9.57
CA ARG A 285 -20.65 -0.42 9.50
C ARG A 285 -21.76 0.39 10.19
N GLY A 286 -21.46 1.06 11.31
CA GLY A 286 -22.35 2.00 11.99
C GLY A 286 -22.66 3.25 11.15
N TYR A 287 -21.66 3.87 10.53
CA TYR A 287 -21.84 5.01 9.63
C TYR A 287 -22.61 4.62 8.36
N ALA A 288 -22.37 3.44 7.78
CA ALA A 288 -23.15 2.92 6.66
C ALA A 288 -24.64 2.75 7.02
N LYS A 289 -24.96 2.22 8.21
CA LYS A 289 -26.35 2.15 8.72
C LYS A 289 -26.96 3.55 8.90
N LYS A 290 -26.22 4.51 9.47
CA LYS A 290 -26.66 5.91 9.62
C LYS A 290 -26.95 6.55 8.24
N ALA A 291 -26.06 6.35 7.26
CA ALA A 291 -26.22 6.86 5.90
C ALA A 291 -27.44 6.25 5.19
N ALA A 292 -27.67 4.94 5.30
CA ALA A 292 -28.86 4.28 4.77
C ALA A 292 -30.15 4.85 5.36
N ASN A 293 -30.19 5.09 6.68
CA ASN A 293 -31.33 5.73 7.34
C ASN A 293 -31.56 7.17 6.82
N VAL A 294 -30.51 7.96 6.61
CA VAL A 294 -30.63 9.30 6.00
C VAL A 294 -31.16 9.23 4.57
N VAL A 295 -30.70 8.28 3.75
CA VAL A 295 -31.22 8.05 2.40
C VAL A 295 -32.71 7.68 2.42
N ASN A 296 -33.14 6.83 3.35
CA ASN A 296 -34.55 6.47 3.52
C ASN A 296 -35.40 7.70 3.92
N ILE A 297 -34.93 8.52 4.87
CA ILE A 297 -35.59 9.77 5.28
C ILE A 297 -35.70 10.75 4.09
N LEU A 298 -34.62 10.92 3.32
CA LEU A 298 -34.62 11.75 2.11
C LEU A 298 -35.56 11.22 1.02
N SER A 299 -35.70 9.89 0.89
CA SER A 299 -36.66 9.26 -0.03
C SER A 299 -38.10 9.56 0.38
N HIS A 300 -38.44 9.40 1.67
CA HIS A 300 -39.77 9.75 2.19
C HIS A 300 -40.05 11.25 2.10
N LEU A 301 -39.05 12.12 2.34
CA LEU A 301 -39.19 13.56 2.13
C LEU A 301 -39.45 13.89 0.65
N ARG A 302 -38.76 13.23 -0.29
CA ARG A 302 -39.01 13.39 -1.73
C ARG A 302 -40.42 12.94 -2.11
N GLN A 303 -40.90 11.84 -1.55
CA GLN A 303 -42.27 11.35 -1.77
C GLN A 303 -43.32 12.32 -1.22
N LYS A 304 -43.15 12.82 0.01
CA LYS A 304 -44.04 13.84 0.61
C LYS A 304 -44.04 15.15 -0.17
N LEU A 305 -42.86 15.62 -0.61
CA LEU A 305 -42.74 16.82 -1.44
C LEU A 305 -43.44 16.64 -2.80
N HIS A 306 -43.35 15.45 -3.40
CA HIS A 306 -44.04 15.14 -4.65
C HIS A 306 -45.57 15.14 -4.47
N SER A 307 -46.09 14.52 -3.40
CA SER A 307 -47.52 14.60 -3.03
C SER A 307 -47.96 16.05 -2.85
N ALA A 308 -47.27 16.82 -2.01
CA ALA A 308 -47.61 18.23 -1.79
C ALA A 308 -47.54 19.07 -3.08
N GLN A 309 -46.72 18.68 -4.06
CA GLN A 309 -46.70 19.29 -5.39
C GLN A 309 -47.90 18.87 -6.26
N THR A 310 -48.29 17.60 -6.28
CA THR A 310 -49.50 17.15 -7.01
C THR A 310 -50.77 17.74 -6.40
N ASP A 311 -50.86 17.80 -5.07
CA ASP A 311 -51.97 18.40 -4.33
C ASP A 311 -52.08 19.90 -4.64
N LYS A 312 -50.95 20.61 -4.75
CA LYS A 312 -50.88 22.00 -5.16
C LYS A 312 -51.26 22.24 -6.63
N CYS A 313 -50.96 21.30 -7.53
CA CYS A 313 -51.43 21.36 -8.93
C CYS A 313 -52.96 21.17 -9.00
N ALA A 314 -53.49 20.13 -8.34
CA ALA A 314 -54.93 19.88 -8.30
C ALA A 314 -55.72 21.01 -7.60
N ALA A 315 -55.12 21.69 -6.61
CA ALA A 315 -55.69 22.89 -6.01
C ALA A 315 -55.74 24.07 -6.99
N LYS A 316 -54.70 24.28 -7.79
CA LYS A 316 -54.65 25.31 -8.84
C LYS A 316 -55.62 25.05 -10.00
N GLU A 317 -55.80 23.80 -10.38
CA GLU A 317 -56.79 23.42 -11.40
C GLU A 317 -58.22 23.72 -10.93
N LYS A 318 -58.52 23.50 -9.65
CA LYS A 318 -59.79 23.93 -9.02
C LYS A 318 -59.92 25.44 -8.88
N GLU A 319 -58.83 26.13 -8.53
CA GLU A 319 -58.77 27.61 -8.47
C GLU A 319 -59.13 28.23 -9.83
N ILE A 320 -58.58 27.69 -10.92
CA ILE A 320 -58.89 28.12 -12.30
C ILE A 320 -60.35 27.79 -12.68
N SER A 321 -60.85 26.57 -12.39
CA SER A 321 -62.26 26.20 -12.63
C SER A 321 -63.23 27.17 -11.95
N LEU A 322 -62.99 27.46 -10.66
CA LEU A 322 -63.83 28.38 -9.88
C LEU A 322 -63.69 29.83 -10.36
N GLU A 323 -62.52 30.26 -10.83
CA GLU A 323 -62.39 31.56 -11.49
C GLU A 323 -63.21 31.64 -12.78
N ASP A 324 -63.24 30.58 -13.59
CA ASP A 324 -63.97 30.55 -14.85
C ASP A 324 -65.49 30.46 -14.63
N GLU A 325 -65.95 29.64 -13.68
CA GLU A 325 -67.33 29.65 -13.18
C GLU A 325 -67.75 31.04 -12.68
N LEU A 326 -66.87 31.76 -11.95
CA LEU A 326 -67.12 33.14 -11.52
C LEU A 326 -67.10 34.17 -12.65
N LYS A 327 -66.38 33.92 -13.75
CA LYS A 327 -66.43 34.75 -14.97
C LYS A 327 -67.75 34.53 -15.69
N GLU A 328 -68.20 33.28 -15.85
CA GLU A 328 -69.49 32.94 -16.45
C GLU A 328 -70.66 33.53 -15.65
N MET A 329 -70.70 33.34 -14.33
CA MET A 329 -71.74 33.92 -13.47
C MET A 329 -71.75 35.46 -13.52
N ARG A 330 -70.59 36.11 -13.61
CA ARG A 330 -70.49 37.57 -13.77
C ARG A 330 -71.03 38.04 -15.13
N ASN A 331 -70.75 37.30 -16.20
CA ASN A 331 -71.26 37.58 -17.53
C ASN A 331 -72.78 37.40 -17.58
N HIS A 332 -73.31 36.33 -16.98
CA HIS A 332 -74.75 36.08 -16.90
C HIS A 332 -75.49 37.17 -16.13
N LEU A 333 -74.96 37.59 -14.97
CA LEU A 333 -75.50 38.70 -14.18
C LEU A 333 -75.45 40.04 -14.95
N PHE A 334 -74.42 40.26 -15.76
CA PHE A 334 -74.33 41.43 -16.63
C PHE A 334 -75.39 41.40 -17.74
N GLU A 335 -75.60 40.26 -18.39
CA GLU A 335 -76.69 40.09 -19.35
C GLU A 335 -78.07 40.30 -18.71
N GLU A 336 -78.31 39.71 -17.53
CA GLU A 336 -79.58 39.86 -16.81
C GLU A 336 -79.82 41.32 -16.42
N LYS A 337 -78.80 42.02 -15.92
CA LYS A 337 -78.87 43.46 -15.65
C LYS A 337 -79.18 44.28 -16.90
N MET A 338 -78.62 43.93 -18.07
CA MET A 338 -78.92 44.60 -19.33
C MET A 338 -80.34 44.29 -19.84
N LYS A 339 -80.80 43.05 -19.69
CA LYS A 339 -82.20 42.66 -19.97
C LYS A 339 -83.17 43.43 -19.07
N TYR A 340 -82.87 43.53 -17.77
CA TYR A 340 -83.66 44.34 -16.82
C TYR A 340 -83.68 45.82 -17.19
N ALA A 341 -82.52 46.43 -17.47
CA ALA A 341 -82.44 47.84 -17.86
C ALA A 341 -83.26 48.13 -19.13
N HIS A 342 -83.17 47.28 -20.14
CA HIS A 342 -83.95 47.41 -21.38
C HIS A 342 -85.45 47.16 -21.19
N MET A 343 -85.84 46.28 -20.26
CA MET A 343 -87.25 46.09 -19.89
C MET A 343 -87.78 47.27 -19.06
N ASN A 344 -86.94 47.93 -18.26
CA ASN A 344 -87.29 49.15 -17.53
C ASN A 344 -87.45 50.34 -18.48
N GLU A 345 -86.51 50.55 -19.41
CA GLU A 345 -86.60 51.52 -20.51
C GLU A 345 -87.89 51.34 -21.32
N LYS A 346 -88.24 50.11 -21.70
CA LYS A 346 -89.51 49.78 -22.35
C LYS A 346 -90.74 50.03 -21.48
N ASN A 347 -90.65 49.81 -20.16
CA ASN A 347 -91.73 50.12 -19.23
C ASN A 347 -91.94 51.63 -19.13
N GLU A 348 -90.86 52.43 -19.08
CA GLU A 348 -90.90 53.88 -19.13
C GLU A 348 -91.46 54.38 -20.49
N GLU A 349 -91.03 53.82 -21.63
CA GLU A 349 -91.65 54.10 -22.94
C GLU A 349 -93.17 53.82 -22.95
N LEU A 350 -93.59 52.66 -22.42
CA LEU A 350 -94.99 52.27 -22.36
C LEU A 350 -95.79 53.14 -21.40
N GLN A 351 -95.19 53.58 -20.29
CA GLN A 351 -95.79 54.57 -19.40
C GLN A 351 -95.95 55.92 -20.10
N HIS A 352 -94.92 56.39 -20.80
CA HIS A 352 -94.99 57.62 -21.59
C HIS A 352 -95.99 57.56 -22.76
N ARG A 353 -96.18 56.38 -23.40
CA ARG A 353 -97.23 56.17 -24.41
C ARG A 353 -98.64 56.00 -23.80
N SER A 354 -98.74 55.61 -22.53
CA SER A 354 -100.02 55.38 -21.81
C SER A 354 -100.39 56.48 -20.81
N ILE A 355 -99.74 57.65 -20.84
CA ILE A 355 -100.04 58.82 -19.97
C ILE A 355 -101.55 59.10 -19.88
N LEU A 356 -102.27 58.98 -20.99
CA LEU A 356 -103.71 59.23 -21.06
C LEU A 356 -104.55 58.20 -20.26
N LEU A 357 -104.12 56.94 -20.21
CA LEU A 357 -104.72 55.87 -19.41
C LEU A 357 -104.38 55.97 -17.91
N GLN A 358 -103.27 56.63 -17.58
CA GLN A 358 -102.83 56.83 -16.18
C GLN A 358 -103.43 58.07 -15.54
N HIS A 359 -104.11 58.93 -16.31
CA HIS A 359 -104.66 60.18 -15.80
C HIS A 359 -105.90 59.90 -14.92
N PRO A 360 -105.87 60.14 -13.58
CA PRO A 360 -106.92 59.64 -12.68
C PRO A 360 -108.33 60.09 -13.07
N ARG A 361 -108.46 61.35 -13.50
CA ARG A 361 -109.72 61.90 -14.02
C ARG A 361 -110.33 61.10 -15.16
N LEU A 362 -109.55 60.50 -16.05
CA LEU A 362 -110.12 59.72 -17.16
C LEU A 362 -110.69 58.37 -16.70
N ILE A 363 -110.15 57.83 -15.60
CA ILE A 363 -110.69 56.65 -14.91
C ILE A 363 -111.95 57.04 -14.13
N GLU A 364 -111.93 58.19 -13.43
CA GLU A 364 -113.10 58.77 -12.76
C GLU A 364 -114.23 59.06 -13.77
N ASP A 365 -113.94 59.73 -14.89
CA ASP A 365 -114.89 60.03 -15.97
C ASP A 365 -115.46 58.75 -16.60
N HIS A 366 -114.64 57.70 -16.79
CA HIS A 366 -115.14 56.41 -17.27
C HIS A 366 -116.08 55.75 -16.26
N ASN A 367 -115.74 55.77 -14.97
CA ASN A 367 -116.60 55.25 -13.90
C ASN A 367 -117.90 56.06 -13.78
N ASN A 368 -117.84 57.38 -13.93
CA ASN A 368 -119.01 58.27 -13.96
C ASN A 368 -119.90 57.92 -15.15
N LEU A 369 -119.34 57.74 -16.36
CA LEU A 369 -120.09 57.33 -17.56
C LEU A 369 -120.71 55.93 -17.47
N LEU A 370 -120.12 55.03 -16.67
CA LEU A 370 -120.73 53.73 -16.34
C LEU A 370 -121.93 53.91 -15.41
N VAL A 371 -121.79 54.72 -14.35
CA VAL A 371 -122.89 55.05 -13.41
C VAL A 371 -124.03 55.79 -14.10
N GLU A 372 -123.74 56.76 -14.97
CA GLU A 372 -124.73 57.44 -15.81
C GLU A 372 -125.41 56.44 -16.77
N ASN A 373 -124.69 55.47 -17.34
CA ASN A 373 -125.29 54.42 -18.14
C ASN A 373 -126.25 53.53 -17.34
N GLU A 374 -125.94 53.22 -16.09
CA GLU A 374 -126.83 52.46 -15.20
C GLU A 374 -128.06 53.28 -14.80
N GLN A 375 -127.90 54.57 -14.50
CA GLN A 375 -129.01 55.49 -14.27
C GLN A 375 -129.93 55.58 -15.50
N ILE A 376 -129.38 55.82 -16.69
CA ILE A 376 -130.15 55.88 -17.95
C ILE A 376 -130.86 54.55 -18.25
N LYS A 377 -130.26 53.39 -17.96
CA LYS A 377 -130.92 52.08 -18.09
C LYS A 377 -132.08 51.92 -17.11
N ASN A 378 -131.89 52.33 -15.86
CA ASN A 378 -132.93 52.30 -14.82
C ASN A 378 -134.09 53.22 -15.19
N ASP A 379 -133.81 54.45 -15.65
CA ASP A 379 -134.82 55.39 -16.13
C ASP A 379 -135.54 54.88 -17.38
N LEU A 380 -134.84 54.20 -18.30
CA LEU A 380 -135.46 53.50 -19.43
C LEU A 380 -136.38 52.38 -18.97
N GLU A 381 -136.03 51.62 -17.93
CA GLU A 381 -136.89 50.58 -17.38
C GLU A 381 -138.10 51.15 -16.63
N VAL A 382 -137.92 52.24 -15.86
CA VAL A 382 -139.02 53.00 -15.25
C VAL A 382 -139.95 53.55 -16.32
N LEU A 383 -139.44 54.20 -17.38
CA LEU A 383 -140.23 54.73 -18.49
C LEU A 383 -140.94 53.63 -19.28
N LYS A 384 -140.28 52.49 -19.49
CA LYS A 384 -140.88 51.28 -20.09
C LYS A 384 -141.99 50.71 -19.20
N ASN A 385 -141.89 50.86 -17.88
CA ASN A 385 -142.91 50.42 -16.94
C ASN A 385 -144.07 51.42 -16.79
N THR A 386 -143.82 52.73 -16.85
CA THR A 386 -144.89 53.75 -16.90
C THR A 386 -145.63 53.75 -18.24
N TYR A 387 -144.94 53.50 -19.36
CA TYR A 387 -145.57 53.26 -20.65
C TYR A 387 -146.46 51.99 -20.62
N LYS A 388 -145.97 50.88 -20.02
CA LYS A 388 -146.81 49.68 -19.78
C LYS A 388 -148.03 49.97 -18.91
N SER A 389 -147.93 50.85 -17.89
CA SER A 389 -149.09 51.19 -17.05
C SER A 389 -150.08 52.12 -17.76
N LEU A 390 -149.59 53.11 -18.53
CA LEU A 390 -150.42 53.97 -19.37
C LEU A 390 -151.18 53.16 -20.43
N MET A 391 -150.50 52.25 -21.14
CA MET A 391 -151.13 51.33 -22.11
C MET A 391 -152.14 50.36 -21.46
N LYS A 392 -152.02 50.08 -20.15
CA LYS A 392 -153.02 49.32 -19.38
C LYS A 392 -154.21 50.17 -18.91
N ILE A 393 -154.06 51.50 -18.89
CA ILE A 393 -155.12 52.45 -18.55
C ILE A 393 -155.92 52.83 -19.80
N THR A 394 -155.28 52.99 -20.96
CA THR A 394 -155.94 53.27 -22.26
C THR A 394 -156.53 52.03 -22.94
N SER A 395 -156.41 50.86 -22.31
CA SER A 395 -157.00 49.59 -22.75
C SER A 395 -158.15 49.12 -21.83
N LYS A 396 -158.83 50.07 -21.18
CA LYS A 396 -160.05 49.90 -20.37
C LYS A 396 -161.03 51.03 -20.66
#